data_AF-A0A7Z9Y421-F1
#
_entry.id   AF-A0A7Z9Y421-F1
#
_cell.length_a   1.000
_cell.length_b   1.000
_cell.length_c   1.000
_cell.angle_alpha   90.00
_cell.angle_beta   90.00
_cell.angle_gamma   90.00
#
_symmetry.space_group_name_H-M   'P 1'
#
loop_
_entity.id
_entity.type
_entity.pdbx_description
1 polymer ?
#
loop_
_entity_poly.entity_id
_entity_poly.type
_entity_poly.pdbx_seq_one_letter_code
_entity_poly.pdbx_strand_id
1 'polypeptide(L)'
;MKKLTFLTIGGLVTAVLLTLFFTASPATSAQERFLPEDTPDAEVGLAIYNERCTVCHGDTAQGDGPQAIEAALEPTVFADPEFRLTAQPQRMYDFITNGNLANGMPPFGPASSNPLAEMDRWHLIAAIYSFSTPPESIALGEEIVTEQGGAEWPDTDYWFTRTNEDALADLEAGDFGLDTADLSDEEKMAVVDYGRSQSYLFLDPFAPPEPIAEAVISGQVTNGSTDEPVTAGTVTLRAFTFDLEEMLNETTELDEDGRYSFTVTDVDPDWVYLVSAENDDLTFNSSAAQIERSDPELDLPVTVYNKTTDPSVIDVEQIHLVINFGEDTVQVSELYVFNNNDTAVFVGETGNTEDGTVEMFLPAGAENIDFRRALGSFDNFVAATEVVATGTGWADTVAVRPGSGSSVLLVSYELPYDDNLLLAHPLGYPVKQASAILPDVGITIKGDGWIAQDTRPSEFGDILSYLNSDMTAAGALNLELDGRPRQVAVGEQGGSFLVRDNQTELIVGVVSLLIVLAIAAWFVHKWRNPEPQLADSDALIYAIAELDDAYDAGEIKENEYQQKRNSLKAELESIWPG
;
A
#
# COMPACT_ATOMS: atom_id res chain seq x y z
N MET A 1 54.70 -30.32 66.87
CA MET A 1 54.21 -31.54 67.57
C MET A 1 52.84 -31.92 66.99
N LYS A 2 52.67 -33.22 66.69
CA LYS A 2 51.44 -34.01 66.42
C LYS A 2 50.14 -33.42 67.06
N LYS A 3 48.93 -33.49 66.45
CA LYS A 3 48.16 -34.71 66.06
C LYS A 3 46.86 -34.33 65.28
N LEU A 4 46.41 -35.25 64.41
CA LEU A 4 45.06 -35.40 63.78
C LEU A 4 43.91 -35.31 64.82
N THR A 5 42.60 -35.11 64.51
CA THR A 5 41.68 -36.02 63.77
C THR A 5 40.22 -35.44 63.79
N PHE A 6 39.51 -35.44 62.64
CA PHE A 6 38.04 -35.63 62.37
C PHE A 6 36.93 -34.86 63.15
N LEU A 7 35.92 -34.29 62.46
CA LEU A 7 34.60 -34.92 62.11
C LEU A 7 33.53 -33.86 61.69
N THR A 8 32.94 -34.06 60.51
CA THR A 8 31.52 -33.87 60.08
C THR A 8 30.70 -32.58 60.32
N ILE A 9 30.34 -31.94 59.20
CA ILE A 9 28.97 -31.80 58.62
C ILE A 9 27.78 -31.86 59.60
N GLY A 10 27.00 -30.77 59.64
CA GLY A 10 25.61 -30.78 60.08
C GLY A 10 25.19 -29.50 60.80
N GLY A 11 24.52 -28.58 60.10
CA GLY A 11 23.78 -27.49 60.75
C GLY A 11 24.00 -26.09 60.19
N LEU A 12 23.74 -25.87 58.90
CA LEU A 12 23.54 -24.52 58.36
C LEU A 12 22.59 -24.56 57.14
N VAL A 13 21.39 -25.13 57.33
CA VAL A 13 20.32 -25.13 56.32
C VAL A 13 19.02 -24.47 56.83
N THR A 14 19.01 -23.91 58.05
CA THR A 14 17.76 -23.44 58.69
C THR A 14 17.80 -21.98 59.15
N ALA A 15 18.40 -21.09 58.36
CA ALA A 15 18.31 -19.64 58.62
C ALA A 15 18.42 -18.71 57.38
N VAL A 16 18.22 -19.23 56.15
CA VAL A 16 18.14 -18.40 54.92
C VAL A 16 16.87 -18.70 54.09
N LEU A 17 16.02 -19.63 54.55
CA LEU A 17 14.81 -20.06 53.84
C LEU A 17 13.51 -19.34 54.31
N LEU A 18 13.62 -18.21 55.01
CA LEU A 18 12.44 -17.48 55.52
C LEU A 18 12.42 -15.97 55.24
N THR A 19 13.24 -15.52 54.27
CA THR A 19 13.24 -14.11 53.79
C THR A 19 13.10 -13.98 52.26
N LEU A 20 12.69 -15.05 51.57
CA LEU A 20 12.53 -15.06 50.10
C LEU A 20 11.09 -15.31 49.61
N PHE A 21 10.08 -15.14 50.46
CA PHE A 21 8.65 -15.23 50.08
C PHE A 21 7.86 -13.97 50.44
N PHE A 22 8.44 -12.80 50.18
CA PHE A 22 7.70 -11.55 49.97
C PHE A 22 8.36 -10.80 48.81
N THR A 23 8.47 -11.44 47.64
CA THR A 23 8.36 -10.65 46.41
C THR A 23 6.91 -10.22 46.37
N ALA A 24 6.65 -8.95 46.64
CA ALA A 24 5.39 -8.35 46.23
C ALA A 24 5.18 -8.78 44.78
N SER A 25 4.03 -9.40 44.50
CA SER A 25 3.59 -9.55 43.12
C SER A 25 3.82 -8.20 42.44
N PRO A 26 4.45 -8.13 41.26
CA PRO A 26 4.40 -6.89 40.51
C PRO A 26 2.92 -6.56 40.44
N ALA A 27 2.53 -5.40 40.96
CA ALA A 27 1.25 -4.84 40.62
C ALA A 27 1.20 -4.92 39.11
N THR A 28 0.21 -5.62 38.57
CA THR A 28 -0.16 -5.55 37.16
C THR A 28 -0.02 -4.08 36.80
N SER A 29 0.93 -3.73 35.94
CA SER A 29 1.05 -2.37 35.45
C SER A 29 -0.33 -2.04 34.92
N ALA A 30 -0.97 -0.99 35.47
CA ALA A 30 -2.17 -0.46 34.85
C ALA A 30 -1.79 -0.24 33.38
N GLN A 31 -2.52 -0.89 32.48
CA GLN A 31 -2.32 -0.75 31.04
C GLN A 31 -2.26 0.76 30.75
N GLU A 32 -1.20 1.19 30.07
CA GLU A 32 -1.02 2.58 29.68
C GLU A 32 -2.30 3.02 28.97
N ARG A 33 -3.00 4.02 29.53
CA ARG A 33 -4.23 4.53 28.92
C ARG A 33 -3.82 5.36 27.72
N PHE A 34 -4.13 4.87 26.54
CA PHE A 34 -4.09 5.65 25.32
C PHE A 34 -5.39 6.42 25.25
N LEU A 35 -5.35 7.74 25.34
CA LEU A 35 -6.47 8.65 25.10
C LEU A 35 -6.08 9.53 23.91
N PRO A 36 -7.02 9.90 23.03
CA PRO A 36 -6.68 10.73 21.88
C PRO A 36 -6.22 12.12 22.33
N GLU A 37 -5.15 12.63 21.70
CA GLU A 37 -4.65 14.00 21.96
C GLU A 37 -5.58 15.07 21.35
N ASP A 38 -6.20 14.75 20.22
CA ASP A 38 -7.13 15.61 19.48
C ASP A 38 -8.56 15.06 19.52
N THR A 39 -9.55 15.88 19.15
CA THR A 39 -10.94 15.44 19.06
C THR A 39 -11.10 14.43 17.92
N PRO A 40 -11.59 13.20 18.17
CA PRO A 40 -11.85 12.24 17.12
C PRO A 40 -12.92 12.74 16.14
N ASP A 41 -12.70 12.49 14.87
CA ASP A 41 -13.60 12.87 13.76
C ASP A 41 -14.26 11.64 13.13
N ALA A 42 -15.59 11.57 13.16
CA ALA A 42 -16.35 10.46 12.60
C ALA A 42 -16.32 10.41 11.07
N GLU A 43 -16.08 11.53 10.37
CA GLU A 43 -15.99 11.56 8.91
C GLU A 43 -14.73 10.86 8.42
N VAL A 44 -13.58 11.23 9.00
CA VAL A 44 -12.29 10.53 8.79
C VAL A 44 -12.44 9.03 9.14
N GLY A 45 -13.13 8.75 10.25
CA GLY A 45 -13.40 7.38 10.68
C GLY A 45 -14.25 6.58 9.71
N LEU A 46 -15.25 7.22 9.10
CA LEU A 46 -16.15 6.58 8.14
C LEU A 46 -15.43 6.26 6.83
N ALA A 47 -14.51 7.13 6.39
CA ALA A 47 -13.64 6.83 5.24
C ALA A 47 -12.78 5.58 5.51
N ILE A 48 -12.14 5.49 6.67
CA ILE A 48 -11.36 4.31 7.09
C ILE A 48 -12.26 3.07 7.18
N TYR A 49 -13.46 3.21 7.75
CA TYR A 49 -14.43 2.13 7.86
C TYR A 49 -14.81 1.58 6.47
N ASN A 50 -15.11 2.47 5.53
CA ASN A 50 -15.49 2.13 4.15
C ASN A 50 -14.38 1.39 3.41
N GLU A 51 -13.13 1.80 3.59
CA GLU A 51 -11.98 1.16 2.97
C GLU A 51 -11.65 -0.20 3.61
N ARG A 52 -11.77 -0.32 4.95
CA ARG A 52 -11.10 -1.41 5.70
C ARG A 52 -12.02 -2.33 6.49
N CYS A 53 -13.26 -1.93 6.77
CA CYS A 53 -14.14 -2.64 7.72
C CYS A 53 -15.43 -3.18 7.08
N THR A 54 -15.92 -2.56 6.01
CA THR A 54 -17.16 -2.94 5.29
C THR A 54 -17.17 -4.38 4.80
N VAL A 55 -16.00 -4.92 4.45
CA VAL A 55 -15.85 -6.29 3.97
C VAL A 55 -16.42 -7.35 4.94
N CYS A 56 -16.38 -7.07 6.24
CA CYS A 56 -16.97 -7.90 7.29
C CYS A 56 -18.19 -7.23 7.95
N HIS A 57 -18.11 -5.95 8.29
CA HIS A 57 -19.15 -5.27 9.05
C HIS A 57 -20.29 -4.71 8.19
N GLY A 58 -20.15 -4.69 6.86
CA GLY A 58 -21.14 -4.19 5.90
C GLY A 58 -21.19 -2.66 5.79
N ASP A 59 -21.68 -2.15 4.66
CA ASP A 59 -21.74 -0.70 4.39
C ASP A 59 -22.64 0.06 5.37
N THR A 60 -23.66 -0.62 5.89
CA THR A 60 -24.62 -0.06 6.88
C THR A 60 -24.33 -0.51 8.30
N ALA A 61 -23.15 -1.08 8.54
CA ALA A 61 -22.70 -1.60 9.84
C ALA A 61 -23.62 -2.64 10.47
N GLN A 62 -24.26 -3.47 9.64
CA GLN A 62 -25.19 -4.52 10.06
C GLN A 62 -24.52 -5.88 10.29
N GLY A 63 -23.20 -5.97 10.16
CA GLY A 63 -22.45 -7.23 10.28
C GLY A 63 -22.66 -8.17 9.10
N ASP A 64 -23.15 -7.67 7.98
CA ASP A 64 -23.55 -8.44 6.79
C ASP A 64 -22.56 -8.28 5.62
N GLY A 65 -21.30 -7.96 5.93
CA GLY A 65 -20.24 -7.87 4.94
C GLY A 65 -20.03 -9.20 4.20
N PRO A 66 -19.68 -9.17 2.90
CA PRO A 66 -19.60 -10.36 2.06
C PRO A 66 -18.66 -11.45 2.61
N GLN A 67 -17.52 -11.06 3.19
CA GLN A 67 -16.59 -12.03 3.79
C GLN A 67 -17.12 -12.60 5.11
N ALA A 68 -17.84 -11.83 5.90
CA ALA A 68 -18.47 -12.34 7.12
C ALA A 68 -19.52 -13.40 6.80
N ILE A 69 -20.35 -13.15 5.78
CA ILE A 69 -21.37 -14.11 5.30
C ILE A 69 -20.70 -15.39 4.79
N GLU A 70 -19.67 -15.28 3.95
CA GLU A 70 -18.96 -16.44 3.40
C GLU A 70 -18.29 -17.28 4.48
N ALA A 71 -17.65 -16.62 5.45
CA ALA A 71 -16.95 -17.26 6.56
C ALA A 71 -17.88 -17.67 7.71
N ALA A 72 -19.20 -17.40 7.61
CA ALA A 72 -20.18 -17.58 8.68
C ALA A 72 -19.74 -16.95 10.01
N LEU A 73 -19.12 -15.78 9.92
CA LEU A 73 -18.77 -14.94 11.07
C LEU A 73 -19.99 -14.10 11.47
N GLU A 74 -20.06 -13.73 12.74
CA GLU A 74 -21.08 -12.84 13.29
C GLU A 74 -20.40 -11.59 13.88
N PRO A 75 -19.98 -10.63 13.04
CA PRO A 75 -19.44 -9.36 13.51
C PRO A 75 -20.46 -8.59 14.34
N THR A 76 -19.99 -7.68 15.20
CA THR A 76 -20.87 -6.77 15.93
C THR A 76 -21.67 -5.90 14.97
N VAL A 77 -22.97 -5.76 15.25
CA VAL A 77 -23.92 -4.90 14.56
C VAL A 77 -23.83 -3.50 15.17
N PHE A 78 -23.03 -2.61 14.59
CA PHE A 78 -22.81 -1.27 15.16
C PHE A 78 -24.00 -0.34 14.94
N ALA A 79 -24.88 -0.65 14.00
CA ALA A 79 -26.14 0.07 13.79
C ALA A 79 -27.25 -0.30 14.79
N ASP A 80 -27.01 -1.27 15.68
CA ASP A 80 -27.97 -1.65 16.72
C ASP A 80 -28.10 -0.53 17.78
N PRO A 81 -29.30 0.00 18.07
CA PRO A 81 -29.48 0.97 19.14
C PRO A 81 -29.03 0.47 20.53
N GLU A 82 -28.95 -0.84 20.77
CA GLU A 82 -28.41 -1.41 22.01
C GLU A 82 -26.87 -1.34 22.06
N PHE A 83 -26.21 -1.28 20.91
CA PHE A 83 -24.75 -1.17 20.85
C PHE A 83 -24.26 0.14 21.48
N ARG A 84 -24.83 1.29 21.12
CA ARG A 84 -24.43 2.59 21.72
C ARG A 84 -24.57 2.63 23.25
N LEU A 85 -25.50 1.87 23.82
CA LEU A 85 -25.72 1.81 25.28
C LEU A 85 -24.53 1.18 25.98
N THR A 86 -24.04 0.07 25.43
CA THR A 86 -23.04 -0.81 26.05
C THR A 86 -21.63 -0.62 25.51
N ALA A 87 -21.47 0.13 24.41
CA ALA A 87 -20.18 0.46 23.82
C ALA A 87 -19.31 1.25 24.81
N GLN A 88 -18.03 0.89 24.87
CA GLN A 88 -17.00 1.58 25.66
C GLN A 88 -15.83 1.93 24.74
N PRO A 89 -15.49 3.23 24.54
CA PRO A 89 -14.50 3.63 23.53
C PRO A 89 -13.13 2.98 23.73
N GLN A 90 -12.61 2.98 24.97
CA GLN A 90 -11.32 2.34 25.27
C GLN A 90 -11.29 0.86 24.92
N ARG A 91 -12.39 0.14 25.15
CA ARG A 91 -12.48 -1.28 24.84
C ARG A 91 -12.53 -1.52 23.33
N MET A 92 -13.18 -0.64 22.58
CA MET A 92 -13.16 -0.68 21.13
C MET A 92 -11.76 -0.41 20.59
N TYR A 93 -11.06 0.56 21.16
CA TYR A 93 -9.66 0.83 20.83
C TYR A 93 -8.79 -0.41 21.02
N ASP A 94 -8.95 -1.12 22.14
CA ASP A 94 -8.23 -2.37 22.39
C ASP A 94 -8.57 -3.46 21.36
N PHE A 95 -9.84 -3.62 20.98
CA PHE A 95 -10.27 -4.59 19.96
C PHE A 95 -9.75 -4.24 18.57
N ILE A 96 -9.78 -2.97 18.17
CA ILE A 96 -9.26 -2.52 16.88
C ILE A 96 -7.74 -2.72 16.84
N THR A 97 -7.04 -2.33 17.91
CA THR A 97 -5.58 -2.43 18.00
C THR A 97 -5.10 -3.87 17.95
N ASN A 98 -5.70 -4.74 18.76
CA ASN A 98 -5.21 -6.11 18.95
C ASN A 98 -5.94 -7.14 18.08
N GLY A 99 -7.05 -6.75 17.45
CA GLY A 99 -7.92 -7.66 16.72
C GLY A 99 -8.62 -8.67 17.63
N ASN A 100 -9.34 -9.58 16.99
CA ASN A 100 -9.90 -10.78 17.60
C ASN A 100 -9.76 -11.93 16.60
N LEU A 101 -8.55 -12.46 16.49
CA LEU A 101 -8.22 -13.52 15.53
C LEU A 101 -9.07 -14.78 15.71
N ALA A 102 -9.52 -15.06 16.94
CA ALA A 102 -10.41 -16.19 17.22
C ALA A 102 -11.77 -16.06 16.51
N ASN A 103 -12.21 -14.82 16.27
CA ASN A 103 -13.44 -14.50 15.55
C ASN A 103 -13.16 -13.85 14.17
N GLY A 104 -11.95 -14.04 13.63
CA GLY A 104 -11.60 -13.59 12.28
C GLY A 104 -11.29 -12.10 12.12
N MET A 105 -11.27 -11.31 13.21
CA MET A 105 -10.92 -9.88 13.13
C MET A 105 -9.39 -9.70 13.23
N PRO A 106 -8.71 -9.16 12.20
CA PRO A 106 -7.27 -8.92 12.26
C PRO A 106 -6.93 -7.74 13.19
N PRO A 107 -5.68 -7.64 13.68
CA PRO A 107 -5.20 -6.46 14.39
C PRO A 107 -4.96 -5.27 13.44
N PHE A 108 -5.20 -4.06 13.92
CA PHE A 108 -4.89 -2.80 13.22
C PHE A 108 -3.92 -1.91 14.02
N GLY A 109 -3.33 -2.45 15.09
CA GLY A 109 -2.28 -1.80 15.88
C GLY A 109 -0.92 -1.79 15.19
N PRO A 110 0.10 -1.18 15.82
CA PRO A 110 1.45 -1.07 15.27
C PRO A 110 2.14 -2.41 14.95
N ALA A 111 1.69 -3.51 15.56
CA ALA A 111 2.20 -4.86 15.31
C ALA A 111 1.55 -5.54 14.08
N SER A 112 0.59 -4.90 13.43
CA SER A 112 -0.09 -5.42 12.24
C SER A 112 0.77 -5.26 10.98
N SER A 113 0.59 -6.15 10.00
CA SER A 113 1.15 -5.99 8.66
C SER A 113 0.51 -4.84 7.86
N ASN A 114 -0.61 -4.30 8.33
CA ASN A 114 -1.28 -3.14 7.78
C ASN A 114 -1.81 -2.24 8.92
N PRO A 115 -0.94 -1.52 9.64
CA PRO A 115 -1.31 -0.76 10.83
C PRO A 115 -2.16 0.47 10.50
N LEU A 116 -3.00 0.90 11.44
CA LEU A 116 -3.60 2.24 11.48
C LEU A 116 -2.80 3.12 12.44
N ALA A 117 -2.77 4.44 12.20
CA ALA A 117 -2.21 5.35 13.19
C ALA A 117 -3.06 5.33 14.47
N GLU A 118 -2.50 5.83 15.58
CA GLU A 118 -3.24 5.89 16.85
C GLU A 118 -4.51 6.73 16.73
N MET A 119 -4.41 7.91 16.11
CA MET A 119 -5.56 8.79 15.95
C MET A 119 -6.60 8.22 14.96
N ASP A 120 -6.18 7.55 13.89
CA ASP A 120 -7.07 6.84 12.95
C ASP A 120 -7.97 5.81 13.63
N ARG A 121 -7.46 5.10 14.64
CA ARG A 121 -8.28 4.17 15.42
C ARG A 121 -9.33 4.90 16.26
N TRP A 122 -9.03 6.10 16.74
CA TRP A 122 -10.00 6.96 17.43
C TRP A 122 -11.03 7.56 16.48
N HIS A 123 -10.62 8.01 15.31
CA HIS A 123 -11.53 8.40 14.22
C HIS A 123 -12.51 7.27 13.90
N LEU A 124 -12.01 6.04 13.72
CA LEU A 124 -12.85 4.86 13.47
C LEU A 124 -13.86 4.60 14.61
N ILE A 125 -13.47 4.81 15.87
CA ILE A 125 -14.39 4.68 17.02
C ILE A 125 -15.51 5.73 16.97
N ALA A 126 -15.19 6.97 16.58
CA ALA A 126 -16.19 8.03 16.39
C ALA A 126 -17.22 7.65 15.32
N ALA A 127 -16.78 7.07 14.19
CA ALA A 127 -17.68 6.55 13.16
C ALA A 127 -18.54 5.37 13.67
N ILE A 128 -17.92 4.41 14.38
CA ILE A 128 -18.61 3.24 14.97
C ILE A 128 -19.74 3.66 15.92
N TYR A 129 -19.52 4.67 16.78
CA TYR A 129 -20.59 5.21 17.62
C TYR A 129 -21.71 5.86 16.82
N SER A 130 -21.35 6.54 15.74
CA SER A 130 -22.31 7.29 14.95
C SER A 130 -23.35 6.38 14.26
N PHE A 131 -22.98 5.14 13.90
CA PHE A 131 -23.92 4.18 13.30
C PHE A 131 -25.14 3.84 14.18
N SER A 132 -25.01 3.93 15.51
CA SER A 132 -26.12 3.64 16.43
C SER A 132 -26.68 4.87 17.13
N THR A 133 -26.12 6.07 16.87
CA THR A 133 -26.53 7.32 17.52
C THR A 133 -27.46 8.11 16.58
N PRO A 134 -28.78 8.18 16.85
CA PRO A 134 -29.69 8.91 15.98
C PRO A 134 -29.45 10.43 16.09
N PRO A 135 -29.36 11.16 14.97
CA PRO A 135 -29.15 12.61 14.98
C PRO A 135 -30.28 13.36 15.72
N GLU A 136 -31.51 12.88 15.63
CA GLU A 136 -32.66 13.43 16.38
C GLU A 136 -32.51 13.30 17.90
N SER A 137 -31.77 12.28 18.38
CA SER A 137 -31.50 12.09 19.81
C SER A 137 -30.52 13.16 20.30
N ILE A 138 -29.46 13.45 19.53
CA ILE A 138 -28.50 14.52 19.84
C ILE A 138 -29.21 15.87 19.86
N ALA A 139 -30.04 16.16 18.85
CA ALA A 139 -30.77 17.42 18.76
C ALA A 139 -31.76 17.61 19.92
N LEU A 140 -32.48 16.56 20.32
CA LEU A 140 -33.38 16.60 21.47
C LEU A 140 -32.61 16.82 22.78
N GLY A 141 -31.46 16.16 22.95
CA GLY A 141 -30.59 16.35 24.12
C GLY A 141 -30.06 17.77 24.24
N GLU A 142 -29.64 18.37 23.12
CA GLU A 142 -29.21 19.76 23.05
C GLU A 142 -30.32 20.73 23.47
N GLU A 143 -31.55 20.51 22.97
CA GLU A 143 -32.72 21.31 23.33
C GLU A 143 -32.96 21.27 24.84
N ILE A 144 -33.02 20.07 25.43
CA ILE A 144 -33.24 19.87 26.87
C ILE A 144 -32.16 20.55 27.70
N VAL A 145 -30.88 20.34 27.35
CA VAL A 145 -29.75 20.91 28.07
C VAL A 145 -29.76 22.43 28.00
N THR A 146 -30.09 22.99 26.83
CA THR A 146 -30.19 24.43 26.62
C THR A 146 -31.34 25.04 27.43
N GLU A 147 -32.50 24.40 27.47
CA GLU A 147 -33.66 24.85 28.26
C GLU A 147 -33.36 24.90 29.77
N GLN A 148 -32.51 23.97 30.25
CA GLN A 148 -32.07 23.93 31.64
C GLN A 148 -30.89 24.87 31.96
N GLY A 149 -30.36 25.59 30.96
CA GLY A 149 -29.29 26.57 31.13
C GLY A 149 -27.87 26.02 31.01
N GLY A 150 -27.73 24.80 30.45
CA GLY A 150 -26.46 24.10 30.27
C GLY A 150 -26.25 22.94 31.24
N ALA A 151 -25.32 22.05 30.91
CA ALA A 151 -24.93 20.89 31.73
C ALA A 151 -23.50 21.05 32.26
N GLU A 152 -23.23 20.41 33.40
CA GLU A 152 -21.88 20.27 33.95
C GLU A 152 -21.23 19.01 33.36
N TRP A 153 -20.78 19.08 32.11
CA TRP A 153 -20.19 17.92 31.43
C TRP A 153 -18.87 17.48 32.08
N PRO A 154 -18.67 16.16 32.24
CA PRO A 154 -17.36 15.62 32.62
C PRO A 154 -16.36 15.79 31.46
N ASP A 155 -15.07 15.58 31.77
CA ASP A 155 -14.00 15.66 30.76
C ASP A 155 -14.05 14.51 29.75
N THR A 156 -13.16 14.56 28.75
CA THR A 156 -13.12 13.54 27.69
C THR A 156 -12.68 12.16 28.20
N ASP A 157 -11.85 12.06 29.25
CA ASP A 157 -11.46 10.77 29.85
C ASP A 157 -12.69 10.01 30.38
N TYR A 158 -13.65 10.74 30.96
CA TYR A 158 -14.93 10.16 31.34
C TYR A 158 -15.62 9.48 30.15
N TRP A 159 -15.81 10.19 29.05
CA TRP A 159 -16.54 9.67 27.90
C TRP A 159 -15.80 8.51 27.22
N PHE A 160 -14.47 8.53 27.18
CA PHE A 160 -13.66 7.46 26.59
C PHE A 160 -13.58 6.19 27.41
N THR A 161 -13.85 6.27 28.72
CA THR A 161 -13.76 5.12 29.63
C THR A 161 -15.11 4.61 30.12
N ARG A 162 -16.23 5.22 29.71
CA ARG A 162 -17.59 4.90 30.18
C ARG A 162 -18.56 4.57 29.06
N THR A 163 -19.51 3.70 29.36
CA THR A 163 -20.65 3.38 28.48
C THR A 163 -21.74 4.45 28.61
N ASN A 164 -22.74 4.44 27.71
CA ASN A 164 -23.92 5.28 27.88
C ASN A 164 -24.80 4.82 29.03
N GLU A 165 -24.78 3.54 29.39
CA GLU A 165 -25.44 3.07 30.61
C GLU A 165 -24.83 3.68 31.88
N ASP A 166 -23.51 3.76 31.96
CA ASP A 166 -22.82 4.43 33.07
C ASP A 166 -23.19 5.92 33.11
N ALA A 167 -23.15 6.60 31.96
CA ALA A 167 -23.51 8.02 31.86
C ALA A 167 -24.97 8.30 32.19
N LEU A 168 -25.88 7.39 31.84
CA LEU A 168 -27.28 7.49 32.21
C LEU A 168 -27.45 7.39 33.74
N ALA A 169 -26.74 6.46 34.39
CA ALA A 169 -26.79 6.33 35.84
C ALA A 169 -26.24 7.57 36.57
N ASP A 170 -25.16 8.16 36.06
CA ASP A 170 -24.57 9.38 36.61
C ASP A 170 -25.47 10.61 36.36
N LEU A 171 -26.13 10.69 35.20
CA LEU A 171 -27.16 11.69 34.91
C LEU A 171 -28.33 11.59 35.91
N GLU A 172 -28.82 10.38 36.18
CA GLU A 172 -29.89 10.15 37.17
C GLU A 172 -29.46 10.43 38.63
N ALA A 173 -28.16 10.29 38.92
CA ALA A 173 -27.58 10.69 40.21
C ALA A 173 -27.46 12.22 40.36
N GLY A 174 -27.63 12.97 39.28
CA GLY A 174 -27.52 14.43 39.24
C GLY A 174 -26.11 14.94 39.00
N ASP A 175 -25.18 14.08 38.56
CA ASP A 175 -23.77 14.43 38.43
C ASP A 175 -23.48 15.42 37.28
N PHE A 176 -24.43 15.58 36.34
CA PHE A 176 -24.33 16.54 35.23
C PHE A 176 -25.07 17.87 35.50
N GLY A 177 -25.59 18.08 36.71
CA GLY A 177 -26.25 19.34 37.09
C GLY A 177 -27.61 19.59 36.43
N LEU A 178 -28.22 18.56 35.85
CA LEU A 178 -29.53 18.62 35.19
C LEU A 178 -30.65 18.03 36.08
N ASP A 179 -31.85 18.59 36.00
CA ASP A 179 -33.06 18.00 36.58
C ASP A 179 -33.64 16.95 35.63
N THR A 180 -33.67 15.71 36.12
CA THR A 180 -34.11 14.53 35.36
C THR A 180 -35.46 13.98 35.84
N ALA A 181 -36.08 14.60 36.86
CA ALA A 181 -37.24 14.04 37.54
C ALA A 181 -38.47 13.91 36.64
N ASP A 182 -38.62 14.83 35.68
CA ASP A 182 -39.74 14.89 34.74
C ASP A 182 -39.37 14.37 33.33
N LEU A 183 -38.12 13.93 33.11
CA LEU A 183 -37.67 13.40 31.83
C LEU A 183 -38.04 11.91 31.68
N SER A 184 -38.54 11.55 30.51
CA SER A 184 -38.69 10.15 30.08
C SER A 184 -37.32 9.49 29.85
N ASP A 185 -37.30 8.15 29.78
CA ASP A 185 -36.05 7.41 29.54
C ASP A 185 -35.42 7.73 28.16
N GLU A 186 -36.26 8.06 27.17
CA GLU A 186 -35.82 8.54 25.85
C GLU A 186 -35.16 9.92 25.94
N GLU A 187 -35.77 10.86 26.67
CA GLU A 187 -35.21 12.20 26.89
C GLU A 187 -33.90 12.15 27.70
N LYS A 188 -33.80 11.26 28.70
CA LYS A 188 -32.54 11.06 29.43
C LYS A 188 -31.45 10.49 28.52
N MET A 189 -31.80 9.54 27.65
CA MET A 189 -30.85 9.00 26.67
C MET A 189 -30.40 10.07 25.68
N ALA A 190 -31.32 10.91 25.20
CA ALA A 190 -31.00 12.04 24.33
C ALA A 190 -29.99 13.00 24.99
N VAL A 191 -30.16 13.32 26.27
CA VAL A 191 -29.19 14.11 27.04
C VAL A 191 -27.81 13.42 27.10
N VAL A 192 -27.77 12.10 27.31
CA VAL A 192 -26.51 11.33 27.31
C VAL A 192 -25.86 11.30 25.92
N ASP A 193 -26.64 11.11 24.84
CA ASP A 193 -26.13 11.12 23.47
C ASP A 193 -25.53 12.48 23.12
N TYR A 194 -26.21 13.57 23.48
CA TYR A 194 -25.70 14.93 23.29
C TYR A 194 -24.44 15.18 24.12
N GLY A 195 -24.39 14.70 25.37
CA GLY A 195 -23.18 14.78 26.20
C GLY A 195 -22.00 14.04 25.57
N ARG A 196 -22.22 12.82 25.05
CA ARG A 196 -21.19 12.04 24.37
C ARG A 196 -20.76 12.66 23.06
N SER A 197 -21.66 13.26 22.29
CA SER A 197 -21.30 13.93 21.03
C SER A 197 -20.40 15.15 21.24
N GLN A 198 -20.20 15.61 22.48
CA GLN A 198 -19.18 16.61 22.78
C GLN A 198 -17.75 16.04 22.81
N SER A 199 -17.57 14.72 22.83
CA SER A 199 -16.26 14.07 22.89
C SER A 199 -15.70 13.67 21.52
N TYR A 200 -16.43 13.89 20.43
CA TYR A 200 -16.03 13.60 19.05
C TYR A 200 -16.83 14.44 18.05
N LEU A 201 -16.31 14.68 16.84
CA LEU A 201 -17.08 15.31 15.77
C LEU A 201 -18.05 14.29 15.18
N PHE A 202 -19.34 14.44 15.48
CA PHE A 202 -20.40 13.56 15.00
C PHE A 202 -20.68 13.76 13.51
N LEU A 203 -20.94 12.64 12.81
CA LEU A 203 -21.45 12.58 11.45
C LEU A 203 -22.59 11.55 11.43
N ASP A 204 -23.74 11.85 10.82
CA ASP A 204 -24.74 10.82 10.53
C ASP A 204 -24.27 9.96 9.35
N PRO A 205 -23.91 8.68 9.55
CA PRO A 205 -23.36 7.84 8.48
C PRO A 205 -24.41 7.40 7.46
N PHE A 206 -25.70 7.67 7.73
CA PHE A 206 -26.81 7.35 6.82
C PHE A 206 -27.34 8.58 6.09
N ALA A 207 -26.90 9.77 6.48
CA ALA A 207 -27.20 10.98 5.73
C ALA A 207 -26.48 10.93 4.37
N PRO A 208 -27.09 11.44 3.29
CA PRO A 208 -26.33 11.72 2.09
C PRO A 208 -25.17 12.67 2.44
N PRO A 209 -23.99 12.49 1.85
CA PRO A 209 -22.87 13.39 2.10
C PRO A 209 -23.30 14.83 1.80
N GLU A 210 -23.26 15.69 2.82
CA GLU A 210 -23.50 17.11 2.61
C GLU A 210 -22.30 17.73 1.87
N PRO A 211 -22.52 18.59 0.86
CA PRO A 211 -21.43 19.30 0.21
C PRO A 211 -20.67 20.17 1.22
N ILE A 212 -19.35 20.19 1.11
CA ILE A 212 -18.49 21.17 1.75
C ILE A 212 -18.84 22.54 1.15
N ALA A 213 -19.30 23.47 1.99
CA ALA A 213 -19.89 24.72 1.53
C ALA A 213 -18.93 25.55 0.66
N GLU A 214 -17.66 25.62 1.05
CA GLU A 214 -16.61 26.32 0.33
C GLU A 214 -15.25 25.69 0.65
N ALA A 215 -14.38 25.60 -0.36
CA ALA A 215 -13.00 25.17 -0.22
C ALA A 215 -12.04 25.99 -1.09
N VAL A 216 -10.78 26.08 -0.66
CA VAL A 216 -9.72 26.78 -1.36
C VAL A 216 -8.70 25.78 -1.89
N ILE A 217 -8.50 25.79 -3.21
CA ILE A 217 -7.50 24.95 -3.87
C ILE A 217 -6.39 25.85 -4.38
N SER A 218 -5.17 25.67 -3.91
CA SER A 218 -4.04 26.52 -4.26
C SER A 218 -2.79 25.72 -4.60
N GLY A 219 -1.75 26.39 -5.07
CA GLY A 219 -0.47 25.74 -5.36
C GLY A 219 0.50 26.69 -6.03
N GLN A 220 1.69 26.17 -6.34
CA GLN A 220 2.72 26.87 -7.10
C GLN A 220 3.13 26.03 -8.30
N VAL A 221 3.35 26.69 -9.44
CA VAL A 221 3.91 26.07 -10.64
C VAL A 221 5.42 26.31 -10.67
N THR A 222 6.18 25.22 -10.69
CA THR A 222 7.65 25.25 -10.72
C THR A 222 8.17 24.54 -11.96
N ASN A 223 9.22 25.07 -12.57
CA ASN A 223 9.90 24.39 -13.67
C ASN A 223 11.01 23.51 -13.10
N GLY A 224 10.80 22.19 -13.07
CA GLY A 224 11.76 21.23 -12.54
C GLY A 224 13.07 21.14 -13.34
N SER A 225 13.13 21.68 -14.56
CA SER A 225 14.36 21.78 -15.34
C SER A 225 15.25 22.95 -14.93
N THR A 226 14.68 24.00 -14.33
CA THR A 226 15.42 25.20 -13.89
C THR A 226 15.39 25.43 -12.39
N ASP A 227 14.50 24.74 -11.67
CA ASP A 227 14.16 24.96 -10.26
C ASP A 227 13.65 26.38 -9.97
N GLU A 228 13.02 27.01 -10.97
CA GLU A 228 12.47 28.37 -10.86
C GLU A 228 10.93 28.36 -10.98
N PRO A 229 10.21 29.29 -10.30
CA PRO A 229 8.78 29.46 -10.48
C PRO A 229 8.40 29.86 -11.91
N VAL A 230 7.27 29.36 -12.39
CA VAL A 230 6.67 29.80 -13.66
C VAL A 230 5.77 31.00 -13.38
N THR A 231 6.23 32.21 -13.71
CA THR A 231 5.57 33.46 -13.30
C THR A 231 4.54 34.00 -14.30
N ALA A 232 4.16 33.20 -15.30
CA ALA A 232 3.21 33.59 -16.32
C ALA A 232 2.56 32.35 -16.96
N GLY A 233 1.29 32.46 -17.30
CA GLY A 233 0.51 31.37 -17.90
C GLY A 233 -0.80 31.16 -17.16
N THR A 234 -1.52 30.13 -17.58
CA THR A 234 -2.79 29.72 -16.98
C THR A 234 -2.68 28.30 -16.47
N VAL A 235 -3.38 28.02 -15.38
CA VAL A 235 -3.60 26.66 -14.87
C VAL A 235 -5.07 26.33 -14.90
N THR A 236 -5.38 25.05 -15.09
CA THR A 236 -6.76 24.55 -15.16
C THR A 236 -7.01 23.56 -14.02
N LEU A 237 -7.95 23.90 -13.15
CA LEU A 237 -8.50 23.00 -12.14
C LEU A 237 -9.57 22.11 -12.79
N ARG A 238 -9.47 20.80 -12.58
CA ARG A 238 -10.52 19.84 -12.95
C ARG A 238 -10.90 19.00 -11.74
N ALA A 239 -12.18 18.66 -11.64
CA ALA A 239 -12.69 17.74 -10.64
C ALA A 239 -13.45 16.59 -11.29
N PHE A 240 -13.33 15.39 -10.74
CA PHE A 240 -13.96 14.17 -11.26
C PHE A 240 -14.64 13.38 -10.16
N THR A 241 -15.69 12.65 -10.51
CA THR A 241 -16.18 11.55 -9.66
C THR A 241 -15.22 10.35 -9.72
N PHE A 242 -15.40 9.37 -8.83
CA PHE A 242 -14.68 8.10 -8.89
C PHE A 242 -14.91 7.31 -10.19
N ASP A 243 -16.05 7.54 -10.86
CA ASP A 243 -16.36 6.97 -12.18
C ASP A 243 -15.69 7.75 -13.35
N LEU A 244 -14.80 8.70 -13.03
CA LEU A 244 -14.08 9.55 -13.97
C LEU A 244 -14.99 10.49 -14.78
N GLU A 245 -16.18 10.81 -14.27
CA GLU A 245 -17.03 11.85 -14.85
C GLU A 245 -16.50 13.22 -14.44
N GLU A 246 -16.25 14.11 -15.42
CA GLU A 246 -15.77 15.46 -15.15
C GLU A 246 -16.91 16.35 -14.62
N MET A 247 -16.72 16.88 -13.41
CA MET A 247 -17.70 17.69 -12.68
C MET A 247 -17.38 19.18 -12.70
N LEU A 248 -16.08 19.52 -12.71
CA LEU A 248 -15.58 20.89 -12.69
C LEU A 248 -14.44 21.07 -13.70
N ASN A 249 -14.39 22.24 -14.33
CA ASN A 249 -13.32 22.65 -15.23
C ASN A 249 -13.20 24.17 -15.22
N GLU A 250 -12.24 24.68 -14.47
CA GLU A 250 -12.00 26.13 -14.28
C GLU A 250 -10.55 26.49 -14.57
N THR A 251 -10.31 27.71 -15.03
CA THR A 251 -8.97 28.20 -15.36
C THR A 251 -8.69 29.49 -14.60
N THR A 252 -7.46 29.66 -14.12
CA THR A 252 -6.97 30.91 -13.52
C THR A 252 -5.57 31.24 -14.03
N GLU A 253 -5.15 32.49 -13.86
CA GLU A 253 -3.81 32.97 -14.21
C GLU A 253 -2.84 32.81 -13.03
N LEU A 254 -1.57 32.54 -13.34
CA LEU A 254 -0.49 32.54 -12.35
C LEU A 254 -0.14 33.97 -11.93
N ASP A 255 0.18 34.16 -10.65
CA ASP A 255 0.70 35.44 -10.15
C ASP A 255 2.21 35.61 -10.41
N GLU A 256 2.78 36.74 -9.97
CA GLU A 256 4.20 37.08 -10.16
C GLU A 256 5.16 36.10 -9.47
N ASP A 257 4.67 35.34 -8.48
CA ASP A 257 5.42 34.31 -7.75
C ASP A 257 5.13 32.90 -8.31
N GLY A 258 4.34 32.78 -9.37
CA GLY A 258 3.93 31.52 -9.99
C GLY A 258 2.93 30.73 -9.16
N ARG A 259 2.18 31.39 -8.28
CA ARG A 259 1.12 30.77 -7.47
C ARG A 259 -0.25 30.98 -8.12
N TYR A 260 -1.18 30.11 -7.75
CA TYR A 260 -2.58 30.22 -8.12
C TYR A 260 -3.48 29.86 -6.93
N SER A 261 -4.75 30.25 -7.04
CA SER A 261 -5.80 29.90 -6.08
C SER A 261 -7.15 29.84 -6.78
N PHE A 262 -7.94 28.84 -6.42
CA PHE A 262 -9.35 28.67 -6.78
C PHE A 262 -10.19 28.65 -5.50
N THR A 263 -11.41 29.16 -5.57
CA THR A 263 -12.42 29.02 -4.51
C THR A 263 -13.59 28.28 -5.12
N VAL A 264 -13.90 27.10 -4.59
CA VAL A 264 -14.97 26.23 -5.07
C VAL A 264 -16.04 26.15 -3.99
N THR A 265 -17.30 26.26 -4.37
CA THR A 265 -18.45 26.14 -3.46
C THR A 265 -19.25 24.89 -3.76
N ASP A 266 -20.04 24.43 -2.79
CA ASP A 266 -20.87 23.21 -2.93
C ASP A 266 -20.03 21.99 -3.37
N VAL A 267 -18.87 21.82 -2.72
CA VAL A 267 -17.90 20.76 -3.02
C VAL A 267 -18.43 19.42 -2.53
N ASP A 268 -18.65 18.51 -3.45
CA ASP A 268 -18.97 17.13 -3.10
C ASP A 268 -17.70 16.43 -2.56
N PRO A 269 -17.75 15.76 -1.39
CA PRO A 269 -16.58 15.11 -0.80
C PRO A 269 -16.02 13.97 -1.67
N ASP A 270 -16.82 13.41 -2.59
CA ASP A 270 -16.35 12.35 -3.48
C ASP A 270 -15.54 12.88 -4.69
N TRP A 271 -15.49 14.20 -4.88
CA TRP A 271 -14.76 14.78 -6.00
C TRP A 271 -13.24 14.70 -5.81
N VAL A 272 -12.58 14.17 -6.83
CA VAL A 272 -11.12 14.12 -6.94
C VAL A 272 -10.65 15.27 -7.83
N TYR A 273 -9.77 16.11 -7.29
CA TYR A 273 -9.24 17.30 -7.93
C TYR A 273 -7.83 17.08 -8.47
N LEU A 274 -7.55 17.69 -9.62
CA LEU A 274 -6.20 17.86 -10.16
C LEU A 274 -6.08 19.23 -10.80
N VAL A 275 -4.87 19.81 -10.77
CA VAL A 275 -4.55 21.03 -11.49
C VAL A 275 -3.59 20.70 -12.62
N SER A 276 -3.86 21.23 -13.80
CA SER A 276 -2.97 21.12 -14.95
C SER A 276 -2.37 22.45 -15.35
N ALA A 277 -1.12 22.40 -15.81
CA ALA A 277 -0.41 23.51 -16.43
C ALA A 277 0.18 23.06 -17.77
N GLU A 278 0.24 23.96 -18.74
CA GLU A 278 0.89 23.70 -20.02
C GLU A 278 2.27 24.35 -20.06
N ASN A 279 3.27 23.62 -20.55
CA ASN A 279 4.58 24.18 -20.87
C ASN A 279 5.06 23.59 -22.20
N ASP A 280 5.37 24.46 -23.17
CA ASP A 280 5.75 24.10 -24.53
C ASP A 280 4.80 23.04 -25.13
N ASP A 281 3.47 23.22 -25.16
CA ASP A 281 2.50 22.24 -25.70
C ASP A 281 2.44 20.88 -24.98
N LEU A 282 3.11 20.71 -23.83
CA LEU A 282 2.96 19.54 -22.96
C LEU A 282 2.10 19.89 -21.76
N THR A 283 1.16 19.01 -21.42
CA THR A 283 0.35 19.12 -20.21
C THR A 283 1.03 18.39 -19.05
N PHE A 284 1.09 19.09 -17.92
CA PHE A 284 1.60 18.60 -16.64
C PHE A 284 0.47 18.69 -15.63
N ASN A 285 0.30 17.64 -14.82
CA ASN A 285 -0.73 17.60 -13.78
C ASN A 285 -0.06 17.57 -12.41
N SER A 286 -0.72 18.14 -11.42
CA SER A 286 -0.47 17.84 -10.01
C SER A 286 -0.78 16.37 -9.70
N SER A 287 -0.43 15.93 -8.50
CA SER A 287 -1.09 14.77 -7.90
C SER A 287 -2.60 15.03 -7.80
N ALA A 288 -3.39 13.96 -7.88
CA ALA A 288 -4.82 14.03 -7.64
C ALA A 288 -5.10 13.91 -6.13
N ALA A 289 -6.05 14.67 -5.60
CA ALA A 289 -6.43 14.62 -4.19
C ALA A 289 -7.90 15.05 -3.98
N GLN A 290 -8.48 14.69 -2.84
CA GLN A 290 -9.82 15.11 -2.41
C GLN A 290 -9.70 16.20 -1.35
N ILE A 291 -10.78 16.95 -1.13
CA ILE A 291 -10.86 17.94 -0.05
C ILE A 291 -11.41 17.26 1.20
N GLU A 292 -10.76 17.48 2.33
CA GLU A 292 -11.26 17.05 3.63
C GLU A 292 -12.20 18.13 4.20
N ARG A 293 -13.32 17.73 4.82
CA ARG A 293 -14.25 18.73 5.40
C ARG A 293 -13.63 19.49 6.58
N SER A 294 -12.80 18.81 7.38
CA SER A 294 -12.09 19.38 8.53
C SER A 294 -11.00 20.38 8.12
N ASP A 295 -10.45 20.23 6.92
CA ASP A 295 -9.46 21.11 6.31
C ASP A 295 -9.87 21.44 4.86
N PRO A 296 -10.76 22.44 4.65
CA PRO A 296 -11.24 22.82 3.33
C PRO A 296 -10.20 23.62 2.52
N GLU A 297 -8.91 23.33 2.72
CA GLU A 297 -7.79 23.85 1.96
C GLU A 297 -7.03 22.68 1.29
N LEU A 298 -6.71 22.82 0.01
CA LEU A 298 -5.99 21.79 -0.74
C LEU A 298 -4.81 22.41 -1.50
N ASP A 299 -3.60 21.95 -1.22
CA ASP A 299 -2.37 22.34 -1.91
C ASP A 299 -2.02 21.34 -3.02
N LEU A 300 -2.01 21.78 -4.28
CA LEU A 300 -1.80 20.94 -5.46
C LEU A 300 -0.63 21.42 -6.35
N PRO A 301 0.61 21.52 -5.86
CA PRO A 301 1.73 22.04 -6.65
C PRO A 301 1.88 21.31 -8.00
N VAL A 302 2.23 22.07 -9.05
CA VAL A 302 2.45 21.52 -10.40
C VAL A 302 3.91 21.71 -10.78
N THR A 303 4.54 20.64 -11.26
CA THR A 303 5.90 20.70 -11.80
C THR A 303 5.86 20.54 -13.30
N VAL A 304 6.27 21.59 -14.02
CA VAL A 304 6.48 21.57 -15.47
C VAL A 304 7.96 21.34 -15.77
N TYR A 305 8.27 21.00 -17.01
CA TYR A 305 9.64 20.74 -17.44
C TYR A 305 9.86 21.27 -18.85
N ASN A 306 11.09 21.69 -19.13
CA ASN A 306 11.52 22.00 -20.49
C ASN A 306 11.55 20.73 -21.35
N LYS A 307 11.64 20.90 -22.67
CA LYS A 307 11.82 19.80 -23.62
C LYS A 307 13.28 19.55 -23.95
N THR A 308 13.61 18.30 -24.21
CA THR A 308 14.86 17.88 -24.86
C THR A 308 14.56 16.93 -26.01
N THR A 309 15.38 17.00 -27.05
CA THR A 309 15.39 16.09 -28.20
C THR A 309 16.68 15.29 -28.27
N ASP A 310 17.53 15.35 -27.23
CA ASP A 310 18.79 14.62 -27.17
C ASP A 310 18.52 13.18 -26.70
N PRO A 311 18.65 12.16 -27.57
CA PRO A 311 18.36 10.78 -27.19
C PRO A 311 19.42 10.20 -26.24
N SER A 312 20.58 10.85 -26.07
CA SER A 312 21.65 10.36 -25.19
C SER A 312 21.30 10.45 -23.70
N VAL A 313 20.23 11.15 -23.36
CA VAL A 313 19.69 11.24 -22.01
C VAL A 313 18.91 9.99 -21.60
N ILE A 314 18.52 9.17 -22.58
CA ILE A 314 17.74 7.94 -22.37
C ILE A 314 18.66 6.74 -22.23
N ASP A 315 18.45 5.96 -21.18
CA ASP A 315 18.97 4.60 -21.05
C ASP A 315 17.86 3.64 -20.62
N VAL A 316 18.10 2.35 -20.77
CA VAL A 316 17.21 1.30 -20.27
C VAL A 316 17.85 0.70 -19.03
N GLU A 317 17.22 0.92 -17.87
CA GLU A 317 17.66 0.35 -16.59
C GLU A 317 17.72 -1.18 -16.71
N GLN A 318 16.66 -1.76 -17.27
CA GLN A 318 16.53 -3.19 -17.38
C GLN A 318 15.58 -3.59 -18.50
N ILE A 319 15.93 -4.68 -19.19
CA ILE A 319 15.01 -5.44 -20.04
C ILE A 319 14.69 -6.77 -19.36
N HIS A 320 13.40 -7.04 -19.08
CA HIS A 320 12.97 -8.36 -18.62
C HIS A 320 12.29 -9.12 -19.75
N LEU A 321 12.81 -10.30 -20.07
CA LEU A 321 12.22 -11.22 -21.02
C LEU A 321 11.46 -12.31 -20.27
N VAL A 322 10.22 -12.54 -20.68
CA VAL A 322 9.42 -13.70 -20.29
C VAL A 322 9.17 -14.53 -21.54
N ILE A 323 9.63 -15.78 -21.52
CA ILE A 323 9.65 -16.65 -22.70
C ILE A 323 8.78 -17.87 -22.41
N ASN A 324 7.74 -18.06 -23.22
CA ASN A 324 6.80 -19.17 -23.11
C ASN A 324 6.76 -19.96 -24.43
N PHE A 325 6.69 -21.28 -24.33
CA PHE A 325 6.73 -22.18 -25.50
C PHE A 325 5.35 -22.74 -25.81
N GLY A 326 4.93 -22.63 -27.08
CA GLY A 326 3.78 -23.31 -27.67
C GLY A 326 4.18 -24.62 -28.36
N GLU A 327 3.32 -25.14 -29.25
CA GLU A 327 3.61 -26.36 -30.03
C GLU A 327 4.72 -26.13 -31.06
N ASP A 328 4.58 -25.07 -31.86
CA ASP A 328 5.51 -24.70 -32.95
C ASP A 328 5.90 -23.20 -32.88
N THR A 329 5.63 -22.56 -31.74
CA THR A 329 5.86 -21.12 -31.53
C THR A 329 6.51 -20.86 -30.18
N VAL A 330 7.15 -19.71 -30.06
CA VAL A 330 7.58 -19.14 -28.79
C VAL A 330 6.99 -17.74 -28.67
N GLN A 331 6.35 -17.46 -27.55
CA GLN A 331 5.91 -16.14 -27.17
C GLN A 331 7.00 -15.49 -26.32
N VAL A 332 7.41 -14.28 -26.69
CA VAL A 332 8.38 -13.48 -25.95
C VAL A 332 7.71 -12.19 -25.54
N SER A 333 7.76 -11.88 -24.24
CA SER A 333 7.34 -10.62 -23.67
C SER A 333 8.55 -9.88 -23.12
N GLU A 334 8.84 -8.71 -23.65
CA GLU A 334 9.95 -7.84 -23.27
C GLU A 334 9.43 -6.61 -22.52
N LEU A 335 9.81 -6.49 -21.25
CA LEU A 335 9.53 -5.33 -20.43
C LEU A 335 10.74 -4.40 -20.43
N TYR A 336 10.60 -3.23 -21.04
CA TYR A 336 11.58 -2.16 -21.06
C TYR A 336 11.30 -1.18 -19.92
N VAL A 337 12.34 -0.87 -19.13
CA VAL A 337 12.30 0.17 -18.09
C VAL A 337 13.22 1.31 -18.52
N PHE A 338 12.65 2.32 -19.16
CA PHE A 338 13.38 3.49 -19.64
C PHE A 338 13.60 4.50 -18.52
N ASN A 339 14.81 5.06 -18.48
CA ASN A 339 15.20 6.18 -17.66
C ASN A 339 15.36 7.42 -18.54
N ASN A 340 15.09 8.59 -17.97
CA ASN A 340 15.54 9.86 -18.51
C ASN A 340 16.46 10.54 -17.48
N ASN A 341 17.74 10.65 -17.81
CA ASN A 341 18.78 11.18 -16.95
C ASN A 341 18.95 12.70 -17.05
N ASP A 342 18.14 13.37 -17.89
CA ASP A 342 18.08 14.82 -17.95
C ASP A 342 17.00 15.36 -17.00
N THR A 343 17.07 16.64 -16.74
CA THR A 343 16.05 17.42 -16.03
C THR A 343 14.92 17.89 -16.96
N ALA A 344 15.02 17.65 -18.26
CA ALA A 344 14.04 17.99 -19.28
C ALA A 344 13.27 16.75 -19.76
N VAL A 345 12.03 16.94 -20.23
CA VAL A 345 11.21 15.89 -20.83
C VAL A 345 11.73 15.56 -22.21
N PHE A 346 12.04 14.28 -22.45
CA PHE A 346 12.40 13.81 -23.78
C PHE A 346 11.15 13.61 -24.65
N VAL A 347 11.07 14.36 -25.74
CA VAL A 347 9.91 14.38 -26.65
C VAL A 347 10.18 13.68 -27.99
N GLY A 348 11.24 12.88 -28.06
CA GLY A 348 11.73 12.30 -29.31
C GLY A 348 12.70 13.21 -30.05
N GLU A 349 13.49 12.63 -30.95
CA GLU A 349 14.52 13.35 -31.72
C GLU A 349 13.95 14.41 -32.67
N THR A 350 12.71 14.23 -33.13
CA THR A 350 12.01 15.17 -34.03
C THR A 350 11.49 16.40 -33.30
N GLY A 351 11.35 16.34 -31.97
CA GLY A 351 10.65 17.34 -31.16
C GLY A 351 9.12 17.19 -31.14
N ASN A 352 8.57 16.23 -31.88
CA ASN A 352 7.15 15.95 -31.96
C ASN A 352 6.89 14.50 -31.50
N THR A 353 6.15 14.35 -30.41
CA THR A 353 5.89 13.04 -29.80
C THR A 353 5.04 12.14 -30.70
N GLU A 354 4.21 12.71 -31.58
CA GLU A 354 3.42 11.94 -32.56
C GLU A 354 4.30 11.22 -33.59
N ASP A 355 5.54 11.69 -33.82
CA ASP A 355 6.50 11.05 -34.72
C ASP A 355 7.31 9.95 -34.03
N GLY A 356 7.14 9.77 -32.72
CA GLY A 356 7.82 8.78 -31.89
C GLY A 356 8.78 9.38 -30.85
N THR A 357 8.84 8.77 -29.67
CA THR A 357 9.72 9.15 -28.56
C THR A 357 10.82 8.12 -28.34
N VAL A 358 10.53 7.03 -27.61
CA VAL A 358 11.47 5.92 -27.39
C VAL A 358 11.19 4.79 -28.36
N GLU A 359 12.25 4.27 -28.98
CA GLU A 359 12.16 3.17 -29.93
C GLU A 359 12.26 1.79 -29.26
N MET A 360 11.40 0.88 -29.72
CA MET A 360 11.37 -0.55 -29.41
C MET A 360 11.66 -1.32 -30.69
N PHE A 361 12.62 -2.24 -30.63
CA PHE A 361 13.06 -3.03 -31.77
C PHE A 361 12.53 -4.45 -31.63
N LEU A 362 12.20 -5.07 -32.76
CA LEU A 362 11.67 -6.42 -32.79
C LEU A 362 12.61 -7.34 -33.59
N PRO A 363 12.72 -8.62 -33.22
CA PRO A 363 13.45 -9.59 -34.01
C PRO A 363 12.78 -9.84 -35.36
N ALA A 364 13.57 -10.27 -36.34
CA ALA A 364 13.05 -10.60 -37.66
C ALA A 364 12.06 -11.77 -37.59
N GLY A 365 10.89 -11.61 -38.22
CA GLY A 365 9.84 -12.62 -38.25
C GLY A 365 8.87 -12.60 -37.07
N ALA A 366 8.93 -11.57 -36.21
CA ALA A 366 7.96 -11.36 -35.15
C ALA A 366 6.54 -11.18 -35.72
N GLU A 367 5.59 -11.94 -35.19
CA GLU A 367 4.17 -11.88 -35.50
C GLU A 367 3.37 -11.63 -34.21
N ASN A 368 2.06 -11.36 -34.32
CA ASN A 368 1.14 -11.18 -33.18
C ASN A 368 1.65 -10.18 -32.11
N ILE A 369 2.08 -9.01 -32.59
CA ILE A 369 2.73 -8.00 -31.75
C ILE A 369 1.68 -7.24 -30.92
N ASP A 370 1.89 -7.18 -29.61
CA ASP A 370 1.10 -6.41 -28.65
C ASP A 370 1.98 -5.43 -27.88
N PHE A 371 1.49 -4.21 -27.69
CA PHE A 371 2.19 -3.15 -26.94
C PHE A 371 1.35 -2.73 -25.75
N ARG A 372 1.97 -2.66 -24.58
CA ARG A 372 1.33 -2.16 -23.36
C ARG A 372 2.21 -1.18 -22.62
N ARG A 373 1.59 -0.26 -21.88
CA ARG A 373 2.25 0.75 -21.06
C ARG A 373 1.79 0.63 -19.63
N ALA A 374 2.72 0.79 -18.69
CA ALA A 374 2.37 0.84 -17.26
C ALA A 374 1.63 2.14 -16.92
N LEU A 375 0.64 2.07 -16.03
CA LEU A 375 -0.01 3.22 -15.41
C LEU A 375 0.38 3.30 -13.92
N GLY A 376 1.25 4.24 -13.59
CA GLY A 376 1.72 4.42 -12.22
C GLY A 376 2.69 3.31 -11.81
N SER A 377 2.21 2.34 -11.01
CA SER A 377 3.03 1.19 -10.59
C SER A 377 3.17 0.13 -11.70
N PHE A 378 4.16 -0.73 -11.55
CA PHE A 378 4.46 -1.85 -12.46
C PHE A 378 3.35 -2.92 -12.54
N ASP A 379 2.26 -2.79 -11.79
CA ASP A 379 1.24 -3.83 -11.66
C ASP A 379 0.04 -3.59 -12.60
N ASN A 380 -0.05 -2.40 -13.21
CA ASN A 380 -1.18 -2.00 -14.03
C ASN A 380 -0.71 -1.64 -15.44
N PHE A 381 -1.08 -2.45 -16.44
CA PHE A 381 -0.79 -2.18 -17.84
C PHE A 381 -2.04 -1.92 -18.65
N VAL A 382 -1.98 -0.91 -19.51
CA VAL A 382 -3.01 -0.61 -20.51
C VAL A 382 -2.46 -0.81 -21.92
N ALA A 383 -3.36 -1.05 -22.88
CA ALA A 383 -2.97 -1.17 -24.28
C ALA A 383 -2.34 0.15 -24.77
N ALA A 384 -1.16 0.06 -25.37
CA ALA A 384 -0.45 1.19 -25.97
C ALA A 384 -0.81 1.27 -27.46
N THR A 385 -2.02 1.72 -27.77
CA THR A 385 -2.56 1.72 -29.14
C THR A 385 -1.98 2.82 -30.04
N GLU A 386 -1.25 3.78 -29.46
CA GLU A 386 -0.75 4.97 -30.14
C GLU A 386 0.71 4.85 -30.57
N VAL A 387 1.28 3.63 -30.58
CA VAL A 387 2.64 3.41 -31.09
C VAL A 387 2.71 3.62 -32.61
N VAL A 388 3.86 4.10 -33.08
CA VAL A 388 4.10 4.38 -34.50
C VAL A 388 5.20 3.49 -35.06
N ALA A 389 5.00 2.98 -36.28
CA ALA A 389 6.00 2.15 -36.93
C ALA A 389 7.19 3.00 -37.40
N THR A 390 8.41 2.57 -37.11
CA THR A 390 9.65 3.21 -37.57
C THR A 390 10.28 2.39 -38.69
N GLY A 391 11.40 2.87 -39.25
CA GLY A 391 12.13 2.12 -40.29
C GLY A 391 12.71 0.78 -39.80
N THR A 392 12.86 0.60 -38.49
CA THR A 392 13.58 -0.52 -37.86
C THR A 392 12.81 -1.18 -36.71
N GLY A 393 11.64 -0.67 -36.35
CA GLY A 393 10.84 -1.17 -35.23
C GLY A 393 9.58 -0.34 -35.02
N TRP A 394 9.33 0.03 -33.78
CA TRP A 394 8.19 0.86 -33.35
C TRP A 394 8.66 1.91 -32.35
N ALA A 395 7.98 3.03 -32.26
CA ALA A 395 8.24 4.04 -31.25
C ALA A 395 6.98 4.30 -30.44
N ASP A 396 7.16 4.55 -29.14
CA ASP A 396 6.08 5.10 -28.33
C ASP A 396 5.80 6.56 -28.73
N THR A 397 4.63 7.09 -28.39
CA THR A 397 4.24 8.48 -28.64
C THR A 397 4.05 9.28 -27.36
N VAL A 398 4.37 8.69 -26.21
CA VAL A 398 4.32 9.36 -24.91
C VAL A 398 5.71 9.92 -24.58
N ALA A 399 5.75 11.19 -24.19
CA ALA A 399 6.98 11.85 -23.77
C ALA A 399 7.56 11.23 -22.50
N VAL A 400 8.88 11.10 -22.44
CA VAL A 400 9.57 10.48 -21.30
C VAL A 400 9.98 11.54 -20.29
N ARG A 401 9.30 11.57 -19.14
CA ARG A 401 9.58 12.52 -18.05
C ARG A 401 10.94 12.26 -17.40
N PRO A 402 11.58 13.25 -16.77
CA PRO A 402 12.79 13.06 -15.98
C PRO A 402 12.65 11.98 -14.91
N GLY A 403 13.72 11.25 -14.64
CA GLY A 403 13.80 10.27 -13.57
C GLY A 403 13.94 8.81 -14.03
N SER A 404 14.11 7.93 -13.05
CA SER A 404 14.28 6.50 -13.29
C SER A 404 12.94 5.79 -13.47
N GLY A 405 12.87 4.84 -14.40
CA GLY A 405 11.63 4.11 -14.71
C GLY A 405 10.49 5.03 -15.17
N SER A 406 10.81 6.17 -15.78
CA SER A 406 9.83 7.19 -16.16
C SER A 406 8.96 6.77 -17.35
N SER A 407 9.37 5.74 -18.09
CA SER A 407 8.54 5.05 -19.07
C SER A 407 8.77 3.54 -18.99
N VAL A 408 7.68 2.77 -18.90
CA VAL A 408 7.70 1.31 -18.80
C VAL A 408 6.80 0.73 -19.88
N LEU A 409 7.40 -0.02 -20.80
CA LEU A 409 6.73 -0.59 -21.97
C LEU A 409 6.90 -2.10 -21.99
N LEU A 410 5.79 -2.80 -22.19
CA LEU A 410 5.75 -4.24 -22.38
C LEU A 410 5.42 -4.52 -23.85
N VAL A 411 6.35 -5.20 -24.52
CA VAL A 411 6.23 -5.60 -25.93
C VAL A 411 6.12 -7.11 -25.97
N SER A 412 5.03 -7.65 -26.48
CA SER A 412 4.85 -9.10 -26.65
C SER A 412 4.75 -9.46 -28.12
N TYR A 413 5.37 -10.55 -28.52
CA TYR A 413 5.31 -11.05 -29.89
C TYR A 413 5.54 -12.55 -29.94
N GLU A 414 5.22 -13.16 -31.08
CA GLU A 414 5.42 -14.58 -31.34
C GLU A 414 6.44 -14.80 -32.45
N LEU A 415 7.23 -15.87 -32.30
CA LEU A 415 8.16 -16.35 -33.30
C LEU A 415 7.94 -17.84 -33.55
N PRO A 416 8.16 -18.33 -34.79
CA PRO A 416 8.18 -19.76 -35.05
C PRO A 416 9.33 -20.42 -34.26
N TYR A 417 9.06 -21.57 -33.68
CA TYR A 417 10.03 -22.32 -32.86
C TYR A 417 9.99 -23.81 -33.20
N ASP A 418 11.16 -24.45 -33.24
CA ASP A 418 11.32 -25.89 -33.44
C ASP A 418 12.35 -26.42 -32.43
N ASP A 419 13.63 -26.44 -32.80
CA ASP A 419 14.74 -26.92 -31.95
C ASP A 419 15.66 -25.81 -31.45
N ASN A 420 15.69 -24.71 -32.19
CA ASN A 420 16.64 -23.64 -31.98
C ASN A 420 16.05 -22.33 -32.51
N LEU A 421 16.23 -21.25 -31.76
CA LEU A 421 15.92 -19.90 -32.21
C LEU A 421 17.00 -18.93 -31.75
N LEU A 422 17.56 -18.18 -32.70
CA LEU A 422 18.35 -16.99 -32.41
C LEU A 422 17.38 -15.81 -32.26
N LEU A 423 17.19 -15.35 -31.03
CA LEU A 423 16.51 -14.11 -30.73
C LEU A 423 17.53 -12.98 -30.78
N ALA A 424 17.44 -12.16 -31.82
CA ALA A 424 18.38 -11.06 -32.04
C ALA A 424 17.68 -9.82 -32.60
N HIS A 425 17.88 -8.68 -31.95
CA HIS A 425 17.48 -7.37 -32.45
C HIS A 425 18.39 -6.27 -31.87
N PRO A 426 18.57 -5.13 -32.58
CA PRO A 426 19.36 -4.02 -32.06
C PRO A 426 18.71 -3.40 -30.81
N LEU A 427 19.53 -2.69 -30.04
CA LEU A 427 19.12 -1.86 -28.92
C LEU A 427 19.37 -0.40 -29.29
N GLY A 428 18.32 0.42 -29.29
CA GLY A 428 18.42 1.85 -29.63
C GLY A 428 19.09 2.69 -28.55
N TYR A 429 19.16 2.17 -27.32
CA TYR A 429 19.67 2.87 -26.15
C TYR A 429 20.65 1.97 -25.38
N PRO A 430 21.57 2.56 -24.59
CA PRO A 430 22.36 1.79 -23.64
C PRO A 430 21.45 1.02 -22.68
N VAL A 431 21.72 -0.27 -22.47
CA VAL A 431 20.98 -1.11 -21.53
C VAL A 431 21.92 -1.48 -20.39
N LYS A 432 21.52 -1.28 -19.13
CA LYS A 432 22.40 -1.64 -17.99
C LYS A 432 22.43 -3.15 -17.79
N GLN A 433 21.26 -3.80 -17.81
CA GLN A 433 21.15 -5.26 -17.70
C GLN A 433 19.93 -5.82 -18.41
N ALA A 434 19.96 -7.11 -18.73
CA ALA A 434 18.77 -7.88 -19.10
C ALA A 434 18.64 -9.15 -18.27
N SER A 435 17.41 -9.59 -18.08
CA SER A 435 17.09 -10.88 -17.46
C SER A 435 16.11 -11.64 -18.32
N ALA A 436 16.21 -12.96 -18.33
CA ALA A 436 15.26 -13.82 -19.01
C ALA A 436 14.74 -14.89 -18.07
N ILE A 437 13.42 -15.11 -18.09
CA ILE A 437 12.76 -16.19 -17.36
C ILE A 437 11.99 -17.06 -18.35
N LEU A 438 12.00 -18.37 -18.09
CA LEU A 438 11.33 -19.38 -18.89
C LEU A 438 11.03 -20.62 -18.06
N PRO A 439 10.01 -21.41 -18.41
CA PRO A 439 9.76 -22.68 -17.73
C PRO A 439 10.87 -23.70 -18.01
N ASP A 440 11.19 -24.58 -17.04
CA ASP A 440 12.14 -25.69 -17.22
C ASP A 440 11.54 -26.83 -18.05
N VAL A 441 11.41 -26.58 -19.35
CA VAL A 441 10.93 -27.55 -20.33
C VAL A 441 12.07 -28.21 -21.09
N GLY A 442 13.31 -28.09 -20.62
CA GLY A 442 14.51 -28.61 -21.30
C GLY A 442 15.07 -27.68 -22.39
N ILE A 443 14.73 -26.39 -22.34
CA ILE A 443 15.36 -25.34 -23.13
C ILE A 443 16.46 -24.67 -22.32
N THR A 444 17.57 -24.36 -22.99
CA THR A 444 18.69 -23.60 -22.40
C THR A 444 18.90 -22.31 -23.17
N ILE A 445 19.21 -21.23 -22.45
CA ILE A 445 19.65 -19.98 -23.06
C ILE A 445 21.16 -20.02 -23.23
N LYS A 446 21.64 -19.77 -24.45
CA LYS A 446 23.05 -19.58 -24.79
C LYS A 446 23.28 -18.17 -25.32
N GLY A 447 24.50 -17.68 -25.17
CA GLY A 447 24.91 -16.37 -25.67
C GLY A 447 25.96 -15.75 -24.76
N ASP A 448 26.70 -14.78 -25.29
CA ASP A 448 27.70 -14.05 -24.52
C ASP A 448 27.01 -13.24 -23.41
N GLY A 449 27.52 -13.35 -22.17
CA GLY A 449 27.03 -12.60 -21.01
C GLY A 449 25.83 -13.20 -20.27
N TRP A 450 25.11 -14.17 -20.85
CA TRP A 450 23.98 -14.82 -20.18
C TRP A 450 24.45 -15.88 -19.16
N ILE A 451 24.12 -15.64 -17.89
CA ILE A 451 24.49 -16.50 -16.77
C ILE A 451 23.22 -17.08 -16.14
N ALA A 452 23.11 -18.41 -16.13
CA ALA A 452 22.03 -19.11 -15.44
C ALA A 452 22.05 -18.82 -13.94
N GLN A 453 20.87 -18.57 -13.38
CA GLN A 453 20.62 -18.37 -11.96
C GLN A 453 20.03 -19.66 -11.35
N ASP A 454 19.83 -19.66 -10.03
CA ASP A 454 19.18 -20.78 -9.35
C ASP A 454 17.75 -21.00 -9.85
N THR A 455 17.43 -22.24 -10.18
CA THR A 455 16.06 -22.67 -10.52
C THR A 455 15.14 -22.46 -9.33
N ARG A 456 13.94 -21.94 -9.58
CA ARG A 456 12.95 -21.70 -8.53
C ARG A 456 11.68 -22.51 -8.78
N PRO A 457 11.15 -23.21 -7.77
CA PRO A 457 9.85 -23.84 -7.88
C PRO A 457 8.76 -22.76 -7.99
N SER A 458 7.75 -23.01 -8.80
CA SER A 458 6.53 -22.20 -8.86
C SER A 458 5.29 -23.10 -8.94
N GLU A 459 4.10 -22.53 -8.72
CA GLU A 459 2.83 -23.24 -8.90
C GLU A 459 2.63 -23.77 -10.33
N PHE A 460 3.35 -23.20 -11.31
CA PHE A 460 3.29 -23.56 -12.73
C PHE A 460 4.46 -24.47 -13.18
N GLY A 461 5.26 -24.97 -12.24
CA GLY A 461 6.47 -25.76 -12.50
C GLY A 461 7.75 -25.00 -12.20
N ASP A 462 8.89 -25.66 -12.39
CA ASP A 462 10.19 -25.04 -12.16
C ASP A 462 10.47 -23.94 -13.19
N ILE A 463 10.93 -22.79 -12.71
CA ILE A 463 11.29 -21.62 -13.52
C ILE A 463 12.80 -21.52 -13.59
N LEU A 464 13.33 -21.38 -14.81
CA LEU A 464 14.71 -21.03 -15.06
C LEU A 464 14.84 -19.52 -15.18
N SER A 465 15.91 -18.96 -14.63
CA SER A 465 16.23 -17.55 -14.70
C SER A 465 17.65 -17.36 -15.20
N TYR A 466 17.86 -16.33 -16.02
CA TYR A 466 19.15 -15.96 -16.57
C TYR A 466 19.35 -14.45 -16.42
N LEU A 467 20.59 -14.03 -16.19
CA LEU A 467 20.97 -12.63 -16.06
C LEU A 467 22.11 -12.30 -17.02
N ASN A 468 22.05 -11.11 -17.61
CA ASN A 468 23.12 -10.49 -18.39
C ASN A 468 23.34 -9.07 -17.85
N SER A 469 24.38 -8.88 -17.03
CA SER A 469 24.63 -7.65 -16.26
C SER A 469 25.54 -6.63 -16.95
N ASP A 470 26.15 -6.97 -18.08
CA ASP A 470 27.21 -6.17 -18.71
C ASP A 470 26.77 -5.68 -20.11
N MET A 471 25.53 -5.22 -20.24
CA MET A 471 24.95 -4.80 -21.54
C MET A 471 25.29 -3.35 -21.95
N THR A 472 26.20 -2.71 -21.22
CA THR A 472 26.51 -1.26 -21.20
C THR A 472 26.85 -0.56 -22.53
N ALA A 473 26.87 -1.25 -23.66
CA ALA A 473 26.96 -0.64 -24.99
C ALA A 473 25.62 -0.80 -25.74
N ALA A 474 25.14 0.26 -26.40
CA ALA A 474 24.05 0.21 -27.37
C ALA A 474 24.43 -0.76 -28.51
N GLY A 475 24.13 -2.04 -28.29
CA GLY A 475 24.48 -3.15 -29.15
C GLY A 475 23.21 -3.83 -29.66
N ALA A 476 23.13 -5.13 -29.46
CA ALA A 476 21.95 -5.93 -29.78
C ALA A 476 21.66 -6.88 -28.62
N LEU A 477 20.38 -7.09 -28.33
CA LEU A 477 19.96 -8.22 -27.53
C LEU A 477 20.24 -9.47 -28.38
N ASN A 478 21.07 -10.38 -27.88
CA ASN A 478 21.38 -11.63 -28.56
C ASN A 478 21.27 -12.78 -27.55
N LEU A 479 20.37 -13.71 -27.82
CA LEU A 479 20.29 -14.96 -27.07
C LEU A 479 19.80 -16.08 -28.00
N GLU A 480 20.35 -17.27 -27.78
CA GLU A 480 19.99 -18.47 -28.52
C GLU A 480 19.21 -19.40 -27.58
N LEU A 481 17.98 -19.73 -27.96
CA LEU A 481 17.16 -20.73 -27.29
C LEU A 481 17.46 -22.09 -27.91
N ASP A 482 18.14 -22.96 -27.17
CA ASP A 482 18.54 -24.29 -27.65
C ASP A 482 17.83 -25.41 -26.89
N GLY A 483 17.15 -26.27 -27.64
CA GLY A 483 16.47 -27.46 -27.12
C GLY A 483 15.11 -27.70 -27.76
N ARG A 484 14.52 -28.87 -27.48
CA ARG A 484 13.12 -29.15 -27.82
C ARG A 484 12.28 -29.04 -26.55
N PRO A 485 11.21 -28.23 -26.52
CA PRO A 485 10.43 -28.02 -25.32
C PRO A 485 9.66 -29.31 -25.02
N ARG A 486 9.88 -29.87 -23.84
CA ARG A 486 9.12 -31.02 -23.37
C ARG A 486 7.71 -30.57 -23.02
N GLN A 487 6.71 -31.30 -23.52
CA GLN A 487 5.34 -31.12 -23.04
C GLN A 487 5.28 -31.45 -21.55
N VAL A 488 5.00 -30.44 -20.73
CA VAL A 488 4.77 -30.64 -19.29
C VAL A 488 3.34 -31.15 -19.12
N ALA A 489 3.20 -32.45 -18.86
CA ALA A 489 1.92 -33.02 -18.43
C ALA A 489 1.71 -32.68 -16.95
N VAL A 490 0.70 -31.85 -16.68
CA VAL A 490 0.30 -31.47 -15.31
C VAL A 490 -0.40 -32.66 -14.63
N GLY A 491 -0.08 -32.90 -13.36
CA GLY A 491 -0.70 -33.94 -12.52
C GLY A 491 -2.20 -33.73 -12.31
N GLU A 492 -2.88 -34.78 -11.84
CA GLU A 492 -4.35 -34.97 -11.74
C GLU A 492 -5.18 -33.92 -10.97
N GLN A 493 -4.63 -32.77 -10.56
CA GLN A 493 -5.37 -31.73 -9.85
C GLN A 493 -5.17 -30.34 -10.47
N GLY A 494 -5.93 -30.09 -11.56
CA GLY A 494 -6.63 -28.82 -11.79
C GLY A 494 -5.80 -27.59 -12.21
N GLY A 495 -5.62 -27.42 -13.52
CA GLY A 495 -5.19 -26.17 -14.16
C GLY A 495 -4.52 -26.44 -15.51
N SER A 496 -5.29 -26.47 -16.60
CA SER A 496 -4.77 -26.83 -17.93
C SER A 496 -4.10 -25.65 -18.64
N PHE A 497 -2.86 -25.81 -19.09
CA PHE A 497 -2.41 -25.17 -20.33
C PHE A 497 -2.72 -26.13 -21.48
N LEU A 498 -3.76 -25.84 -22.25
CA LEU A 498 -4.04 -26.58 -23.48
C LEU A 498 -3.22 -25.99 -24.63
N VAL A 499 -2.47 -26.86 -25.30
CA VAL A 499 -2.11 -26.68 -26.70
C VAL A 499 -3.38 -26.94 -27.55
N ARG A 500 -3.73 -25.97 -28.42
CA ARG A 500 -4.77 -25.90 -29.49
C ARG A 500 -6.14 -25.26 -29.19
N ASP A 501 -6.40 -24.06 -29.73
CA ASP A 501 -7.16 -23.76 -30.97
C ASP A 501 -7.21 -22.22 -31.18
N ASN A 502 -7.39 -21.76 -32.43
CA ASN A 502 -7.19 -20.39 -32.94
C ASN A 502 -8.27 -19.35 -32.49
N GLN A 503 -8.87 -19.55 -31.32
CA GLN A 503 -9.99 -18.76 -30.77
C GLN A 503 -9.80 -18.42 -29.29
N THR A 504 -8.64 -18.70 -28.69
CA THR A 504 -8.38 -18.51 -27.24
C THR A 504 -7.09 -17.74 -26.98
N GLU A 505 -6.83 -16.69 -27.76
CA GLU A 505 -5.68 -15.78 -27.58
C GLU A 505 -5.75 -14.95 -26.28
N LEU A 506 -6.92 -14.85 -25.63
CA LEU A 506 -7.11 -13.98 -24.48
C LEU A 506 -6.58 -14.54 -23.15
N ILE A 507 -6.46 -15.86 -22.99
CA ILE A 507 -6.18 -16.48 -21.68
C ILE A 507 -4.67 -16.65 -21.44
N VAL A 508 -3.89 -16.96 -22.49
CA VAL A 508 -2.43 -17.07 -22.38
C VAL A 508 -1.81 -15.69 -22.11
N GLY A 509 -2.33 -14.64 -22.75
CA GLY A 509 -1.91 -13.26 -22.47
C GLY A 509 -2.14 -12.85 -21.01
N VAL A 510 -3.25 -13.27 -20.39
CA VAL A 510 -3.56 -12.96 -18.99
C VAL A 510 -2.66 -13.73 -18.02
N VAL A 511 -2.40 -15.01 -18.26
CA VAL A 511 -1.55 -15.81 -17.35
C VAL A 511 -0.07 -15.42 -17.46
N SER A 512 0.42 -15.20 -18.68
CA SER A 512 1.78 -14.67 -18.91
C SER A 512 1.94 -13.29 -18.28
N LEU A 513 0.95 -12.40 -18.44
CA LEU A 513 0.92 -11.08 -17.81
C LEU A 513 0.89 -11.21 -16.28
N LEU A 514 0.04 -12.05 -15.70
CA LEU A 514 -0.03 -12.23 -14.23
C LEU A 514 1.28 -12.76 -13.64
N ILE A 515 2.00 -13.63 -14.35
CA ILE A 515 3.34 -14.09 -13.94
C ILE A 515 4.36 -12.94 -14.06
N VAL A 516 4.31 -12.16 -15.14
CA VAL A 516 5.14 -10.95 -15.31
C VAL A 516 4.88 -9.95 -14.18
N LEU A 517 3.61 -9.69 -13.84
CA LEU A 517 3.20 -8.74 -12.81
C LEU A 517 3.57 -9.23 -11.41
N ALA A 518 3.34 -10.51 -11.08
CA ALA A 518 3.71 -11.07 -9.79
C ALA A 518 5.23 -11.02 -9.56
N ILE A 519 6.03 -11.26 -10.61
CA ILE A 519 7.49 -11.22 -10.54
C ILE A 519 8.00 -9.77 -10.54
N ALA A 520 7.41 -8.88 -11.34
CA ALA A 520 7.71 -7.45 -11.33
C ALA A 520 7.40 -6.81 -9.98
N ALA A 521 6.23 -7.07 -9.39
CA ALA A 521 5.83 -6.63 -8.05
C ALA A 521 6.84 -7.06 -6.98
N TRP A 522 7.33 -8.30 -7.06
CA TRP A 522 8.33 -8.82 -6.12
C TRP A 522 9.71 -8.16 -6.29
N PHE A 523 10.16 -7.92 -7.52
CA PHE A 523 11.42 -7.21 -7.78
C PHE A 523 11.33 -5.72 -7.40
N VAL A 524 10.19 -5.07 -7.64
CA VAL A 524 9.89 -3.70 -7.19
C VAL A 524 9.86 -3.62 -5.67
N HIS A 525 9.27 -4.61 -4.98
CA HIS A 525 9.33 -4.71 -3.53
C HIS A 525 10.79 -4.79 -3.04
N LYS A 526 11.64 -5.59 -3.70
CA LYS A 526 13.07 -5.71 -3.39
C LYS A 526 13.88 -4.43 -3.71
N TRP A 527 13.42 -3.63 -4.67
CA TRP A 527 14.08 -2.38 -5.08
C TRP A 527 13.65 -1.17 -4.23
N ARG A 528 12.38 -1.13 -3.82
CA ARG A 528 11.83 -0.14 -2.87
C ARG A 528 12.27 -0.39 -1.44
N ASN A 529 12.49 -1.66 -1.09
CA ASN A 529 13.07 -2.10 0.17
C ASN A 529 14.45 -2.69 -0.10
N PRO A 530 15.48 -1.88 -0.43
CA PRO A 530 16.84 -2.38 -0.33
C PRO A 530 17.00 -2.92 1.10
N GLU A 531 17.52 -4.14 1.25
CA GLU A 531 17.85 -4.70 2.57
C GLU A 531 18.50 -3.59 3.39
N PRO A 532 17.90 -3.16 4.51
CA PRO A 532 18.51 -2.13 5.33
C PRO A 532 19.91 -2.64 5.63
N GLN A 533 20.90 -1.78 5.39
CA GLN A 533 22.25 -2.03 5.84
C GLN A 533 22.20 -1.95 7.37
N LEU A 534 21.70 -3.03 7.97
CA LEU A 534 21.62 -3.24 9.40
C LEU A 534 23.06 -3.07 9.89
N ALA A 535 23.24 -2.26 10.92
CA ALA A 535 24.51 -2.26 11.62
C ALA A 535 24.83 -3.73 11.98
N ASP A 536 26.11 -4.12 11.99
CA ASP A 536 26.52 -5.51 12.26
C ASP A 536 25.86 -6.07 13.55
N SER A 537 25.50 -5.19 14.50
CA SER A 537 24.73 -5.52 15.71
C SER A 537 23.30 -5.97 15.44
N ASP A 538 22.58 -5.29 14.55
CA ASP A 538 21.17 -5.55 14.30
C ASP A 538 21.01 -6.83 13.48
N ALA A 539 21.92 -7.09 12.53
CA ALA A 539 21.98 -8.35 11.79
C ALA A 539 22.19 -9.56 12.72
N LEU A 540 23.05 -9.42 13.74
CA LEU A 540 23.28 -10.48 14.74
C LEU A 540 22.10 -10.64 15.70
N ILE A 541 21.38 -9.57 16.03
CA ILE A 541 20.14 -9.65 16.83
C ILE A 541 19.06 -10.41 16.07
N TYR A 542 18.87 -10.10 14.78
CA TYR A 542 17.93 -10.83 13.92
C TYR A 542 18.31 -12.32 13.78
N ALA A 543 19.60 -12.62 13.57
CA ALA A 543 20.07 -14.01 13.48
C ALA A 543 19.86 -14.79 14.80
N ILE A 544 19.89 -14.12 15.95
CA ILE A 544 19.56 -14.75 17.24
C ILE A 544 18.04 -14.99 17.36
N ALA A 545 17.20 -14.05 16.91
CA ALA A 545 15.75 -14.20 16.92
C ALA A 545 15.29 -15.35 16.01
N GLU A 546 15.80 -15.43 14.78
CA GLU A 546 15.49 -16.51 13.84
C GLU A 546 15.94 -17.89 14.37
N LEU A 547 17.09 -17.94 15.06
CA LEU A 547 17.57 -19.15 15.70
C LEU A 547 16.70 -19.56 16.90
N ASP A 548 16.15 -18.60 17.65
CA ASP A 548 15.21 -18.83 18.75
C ASP A 548 13.87 -19.37 18.20
N ASP A 549 13.34 -18.80 17.11
CA ASP A 549 12.13 -19.25 16.43
C ASP A 549 12.26 -20.68 15.86
N ALA A 550 13.40 -20.99 15.21
CA ALA A 550 13.66 -22.33 14.67
C ALA A 550 13.79 -23.40 15.77
N TYR A 551 14.24 -23.02 16.97
CA TYR A 551 14.28 -23.93 18.13
C TYR A 551 12.89 -24.15 18.72
N ASP A 552 12.08 -23.10 18.84
CA ASP A 552 10.70 -23.21 19.31
C ASP A 552 9.80 -23.99 18.34
N ALA A 553 10.08 -23.92 17.03
CA ALA A 553 9.47 -24.74 15.99
C ALA A 553 9.97 -26.21 15.98
N GLY A 554 11.01 -26.53 16.75
CA GLY A 554 11.59 -27.88 16.85
C GLY A 554 12.44 -28.31 15.64
N GLU A 555 12.84 -27.36 14.80
CA GLU A 555 13.61 -27.59 13.57
C GLU A 555 15.11 -27.82 13.84
N ILE A 556 15.59 -27.34 15.00
CA ILE A 556 16.97 -27.52 15.46
C ILE A 556 17.04 -28.25 16.80
N LYS A 557 18.08 -29.09 16.98
CA LYS A 557 18.30 -29.83 18.23
C LYS A 557 18.93 -28.91 19.29
N GLU A 558 18.51 -29.07 20.54
CA GLU A 558 18.99 -28.27 21.69
C GLU A 558 20.52 -28.08 21.77
N ASN A 559 21.30 -29.14 21.50
CA ASN A 559 22.77 -29.05 21.48
C ASN A 559 23.30 -28.06 20.42
N GLU A 560 22.68 -28.08 19.23
CA GLU A 560 23.09 -27.27 18.08
C GLU A 560 22.59 -25.84 18.22
N TYR A 561 21.38 -25.66 18.75
CA TYR A 561 20.81 -24.38 19.16
C TYR A 561 21.73 -23.64 20.15
N GLN A 562 22.10 -24.31 21.25
CA GLN A 562 22.97 -23.72 22.27
C GLN A 562 24.35 -23.36 21.71
N GLN A 563 24.91 -24.16 20.80
CA GLN A 563 26.20 -23.86 20.19
C GLN A 563 26.14 -22.62 19.28
N LYS A 564 25.16 -22.58 18.37
CA LYS A 564 24.97 -21.46 17.43
C LYS A 564 24.63 -20.16 18.16
N ARG A 565 23.74 -20.24 19.15
CA ARG A 565 23.31 -19.08 19.94
C ARG A 565 24.44 -18.47 20.76
N ASN A 566 25.28 -19.31 21.37
CA ASN A 566 26.46 -18.82 22.09
C ASN A 566 27.50 -18.19 21.15
N SER A 567 27.63 -18.70 19.92
CA SER A 567 28.51 -18.09 18.90
C SER A 567 28.03 -16.70 18.49
N LEU A 568 26.74 -16.58 18.14
CA LEU A 568 26.14 -15.31 17.73
C LEU A 568 26.15 -14.28 18.86
N LYS A 569 25.91 -14.70 20.11
CA LYS A 569 26.02 -13.82 21.28
C LYS A 569 27.45 -13.34 21.53
N ALA A 570 28.45 -14.22 21.39
CA ALA A 570 29.84 -13.83 21.54
C ALA A 570 30.29 -12.85 20.44
N GLU A 571 29.76 -13.01 19.23
CA GLU A 571 30.00 -12.11 18.11
C GLU A 571 29.32 -10.74 18.33
N LEU A 572 28.07 -10.75 18.80
CA LEU A 572 27.33 -9.53 19.16
C LEU A 572 28.02 -8.75 20.30
N GLU A 573 28.49 -9.46 21.33
CA GLU A 573 29.27 -8.88 22.44
C GLU A 573 30.60 -8.27 21.96
N SER A 574 31.18 -8.77 20.86
CA SER A 574 32.45 -8.26 20.34
C SER A 574 32.33 -6.91 19.61
N ILE A 575 31.12 -6.56 19.16
CA ILE A 575 30.83 -5.33 18.39
C ILE A 575 29.94 -4.34 19.14
N TRP A 576 29.36 -4.71 20.30
CA TRP A 576 28.53 -3.83 21.10
C TRP A 576 29.38 -2.84 21.93
N PRO A 577 29.25 -1.51 21.75
CA PRO A 577 29.95 -0.54 22.60
C PRO A 577 29.33 -0.58 24.00
N GLY A 578 30.17 -0.85 25.01
CA GLY A 578 29.76 -0.90 26.42
C GLY A 578 29.35 0.44 27.03
#